data_AF-A0A832ALA1-F1
#
_entry.id   AF-A0A832ALA1-F1
#
_cell.length_a   1.000
_cell.length_b   1.000
_cell.length_c   1.000
_cell.angle_alpha   90.00
_cell.angle_beta   90.00
_cell.angle_gamma   90.00
#
_symmetry.space_group_name_H-M   'P 1'
#
loop_
_entity.id
_entity.type
_entity.pdbx_description
1 polymer ?
#
loop_
_entity_poly.entity_id
_entity_poly.type
_entity_poly.pdbx_seq_one_letter_code
_entity_poly.pdbx_strand_id
1 'polypeptide(L)'
;NQDIYLVDPIGARYADIIFPAATWGEEDFMRANGERRLRLYRKFYDAPGEAKPDWWIIAQLAKRMGYDGFDWKNANDVAEESSRFSRGNRKAYHMIKVAAHREGKTLHQKLGEFGTDGIQGPVFMKDDGTLMGTKRLHDTQKTLPETGPAGANMVNKKTTHFNSQTGKCNIQKARWSLFSDYWEWMKPKGDELWATSGRSNERWQSGFDDRRRPYIVQRWPENYVEIHPDDAKARGIESGDQVMVYSDRIPSLKNVIKGVEGSDYSFTGQMKAGNVELTKAAVTGVAIVTRHIKKGVIYMDFLHPEQPANALEGRVPDWISGNYNYKLGVASVRKIGESAYKKSFRSMSFAPRDIV
;
A
#
# COMPACT_ATOMS: atom_id res chain seq x y z
N ASN A 1 -17.57 -0.55 9.66
CA ASN A 1 -16.36 -1.21 9.12
C ASN A 1 -16.81 -2.37 8.23
N GLN A 2 -16.16 -2.61 7.09
CA GLN A 2 -16.38 -3.80 6.27
C GLN A 2 -15.04 -4.49 6.07
N ASP A 3 -14.93 -5.76 6.45
CA ASP A 3 -13.67 -6.51 6.43
C ASP A 3 -13.99 -8.02 6.42
N ILE A 4 -13.00 -8.82 6.02
CA ILE A 4 -13.09 -10.28 5.95
C ILE A 4 -12.82 -10.92 7.32
N TYR A 5 -12.11 -10.20 8.20
CA TYR A 5 -11.86 -10.61 9.57
C TYR A 5 -12.14 -9.47 10.55
N LEU A 6 -12.49 -9.84 11.78
CA LEU A 6 -12.50 -8.89 12.89
C LEU A 6 -11.06 -8.53 13.28
N VAL A 7 -10.59 -7.36 12.88
CA VAL A 7 -9.22 -6.87 13.14
C VAL A 7 -9.21 -5.82 14.25
N ASP A 8 -8.29 -5.95 15.20
CA ASP A 8 -8.07 -5.01 16.29
C ASP A 8 -7.09 -3.87 15.88
N PRO A 9 -7.30 -2.61 16.34
CA PRO A 9 -8.43 -2.11 17.13
C PRO A 9 -9.59 -1.60 16.26
N ILE A 10 -9.38 -1.39 14.96
CA ILE A 10 -10.33 -0.69 14.09
C ILE A 10 -11.67 -1.43 14.02
N GLY A 11 -11.66 -2.71 13.69
CA GLY A 11 -12.87 -3.53 13.64
C GLY A 11 -13.36 -3.95 15.01
N ALA A 12 -12.46 -4.27 15.95
CA ALA A 12 -12.85 -4.88 17.22
C ALA A 12 -13.22 -3.89 18.35
N ARG A 13 -12.59 -2.70 18.41
CA ARG A 13 -12.76 -1.74 19.52
C ARG A 13 -13.44 -0.44 19.11
N TYR A 14 -13.25 -0.01 17.86
CA TYR A 14 -13.68 1.32 17.41
C TYR A 14 -14.86 1.29 16.44
N ALA A 15 -15.18 0.14 15.86
CA ALA A 15 -16.32 0.04 14.94
C ALA A 15 -17.61 -0.21 15.71
N ASP A 16 -18.62 0.64 15.50
CA ASP A 16 -19.98 0.41 16.00
C ASP A 16 -20.73 -0.66 15.21
N ILE A 17 -20.44 -0.75 13.91
CA ILE A 17 -21.08 -1.67 12.97
C ILE A 17 -20.03 -2.35 12.12
N ILE A 18 -20.19 -3.66 11.90
CA ILE A 18 -19.27 -4.50 11.13
C ILE A 18 -20.07 -5.28 10.09
N PHE A 19 -19.67 -5.18 8.83
CA PHE A 19 -20.24 -5.95 7.74
C PHE A 19 -19.22 -7.01 7.28
N PRO A 20 -19.60 -8.32 7.27
CA PRO A 20 -18.70 -9.38 6.83
C PRO A 20 -18.53 -9.32 5.30
N ALA A 21 -17.30 -9.04 4.85
CA ALA A 21 -16.97 -8.96 3.44
C ALA A 21 -16.54 -10.32 2.88
N ALA A 22 -16.91 -10.60 1.63
CA ALA A 22 -16.37 -11.71 0.85
C ALA A 22 -15.03 -11.30 0.21
N THR A 23 -14.15 -12.27 -0.08
CA THR A 23 -12.81 -12.01 -0.59
C THR A 23 -12.48 -12.75 -1.89
N TRP A 24 -11.22 -12.67 -2.31
CA TRP A 24 -10.69 -13.37 -3.47
C TRP A 24 -11.05 -14.87 -3.44
N GLY A 25 -11.67 -15.36 -4.53
CA GLY A 25 -12.12 -16.75 -4.66
C GLY A 25 -13.58 -16.97 -4.24
N GLU A 26 -14.15 -16.06 -3.47
CA GLU A 26 -15.55 -16.11 -3.01
C GLU A 26 -16.50 -15.29 -3.90
N GLU A 27 -15.92 -14.39 -4.71
CA GLU A 27 -16.58 -13.67 -5.79
C GLU A 27 -15.72 -13.57 -7.05
N ASP A 28 -16.35 -13.21 -8.17
CA ASP A 28 -15.62 -12.85 -9.38
C ASP A 28 -14.99 -11.47 -9.22
N PHE A 29 -13.67 -11.37 -9.45
CA PHE A 29 -12.90 -10.16 -9.19
C PHE A 29 -12.07 -9.74 -10.41
N MET A 30 -12.16 -8.47 -10.82
CA MET A 30 -11.30 -7.92 -11.88
C MET A 30 -10.13 -7.13 -11.26
N ARG A 31 -8.89 -7.49 -11.61
CA ARG A 31 -7.70 -6.79 -11.08
C ARG A 31 -6.65 -6.51 -12.14
N ALA A 32 -6.01 -5.36 -12.02
CA ALA A 32 -4.82 -5.00 -12.79
C ALA A 32 -3.55 -4.98 -11.90
N ASN A 33 -2.45 -5.54 -12.38
CA ASN A 33 -1.13 -5.45 -11.72
C ASN A 33 -0.37 -4.15 -12.08
N GLY A 34 0.91 -4.06 -11.67
CA GLY A 34 1.78 -2.91 -11.88
C GLY A 34 2.04 -2.57 -13.36
N GLU A 35 2.03 -3.57 -14.25
CA GLU A 35 2.16 -3.36 -15.71
C GLU A 35 0.82 -3.09 -16.40
N ARG A 36 -0.29 -2.96 -15.65
CA ARG A 36 -1.66 -2.67 -16.14
C ARG A 36 -2.35 -3.87 -16.81
N ARG A 37 -1.90 -5.09 -16.56
CA ARG A 37 -2.50 -6.33 -17.06
C ARG A 37 -3.76 -6.69 -16.29
N LEU A 38 -4.89 -6.59 -16.96
CA LEU A 38 -6.23 -6.91 -16.45
C LEU A 38 -6.49 -8.40 -16.57
N ARG A 39 -6.98 -9.00 -15.49
CA ARG A 39 -7.39 -10.41 -15.43
C ARG A 39 -8.68 -10.54 -14.64
N LEU A 40 -9.44 -11.59 -14.96
CA LEU A 40 -10.56 -12.06 -14.17
C LEU A 40 -10.06 -13.15 -13.22
N TYR A 41 -10.35 -12.98 -11.94
CA TYR A 41 -10.22 -14.01 -10.93
C TYR A 41 -11.62 -14.56 -10.70
N ARG A 42 -11.85 -15.82 -11.08
CA ARG A 42 -13.17 -16.42 -11.00
C ARG A 42 -13.46 -16.91 -9.59
N LYS A 43 -14.72 -16.79 -9.17
CA LYS A 43 -15.22 -17.47 -7.98
C LYS A 43 -14.98 -18.97 -8.10
N PHE A 44 -14.48 -19.59 -7.03
CA PHE A 44 -14.30 -21.03 -6.90
C PHE A 44 -14.71 -21.58 -5.52
N TYR A 45 -15.07 -20.71 -4.58
CA TYR A 45 -15.58 -21.08 -3.25
C TYR A 45 -16.78 -20.20 -2.88
N ASP A 46 -17.61 -20.63 -1.93
CA ASP A 46 -18.66 -19.79 -1.37
C ASP A 46 -18.11 -18.94 -0.21
N ALA A 47 -18.62 -17.71 -0.10
CA ALA A 47 -18.25 -16.84 1.02
C ALA A 47 -18.71 -17.44 2.36
N PRO A 48 -17.93 -17.29 3.44
CA PRO A 48 -18.27 -17.89 4.73
C PRO A 48 -19.52 -17.26 5.35
N GLY A 49 -20.45 -18.10 5.79
CA GLY A 49 -21.68 -17.68 6.46
C GLY A 49 -22.51 -16.73 5.59
N GLU A 50 -22.78 -15.53 6.11
CA GLU A 50 -23.56 -14.50 5.41
C GLU A 50 -22.69 -13.43 4.74
N ALA A 51 -21.37 -13.63 4.65
CA ALA A 51 -20.46 -12.68 4.02
C ALA A 51 -20.89 -12.34 2.59
N LYS A 52 -20.76 -11.06 2.24
CA LYS A 52 -21.14 -10.54 0.92
C LYS A 52 -20.00 -9.72 0.30
N PRO A 53 -19.91 -9.68 -1.04
CA PRO A 53 -18.98 -8.77 -1.71
C PRO A 53 -19.09 -7.32 -1.26
N ASP A 54 -17.97 -6.61 -1.25
CA ASP A 54 -17.93 -5.18 -0.90
C ASP A 54 -18.91 -4.34 -1.74
N TRP A 55 -19.01 -4.60 -3.05
CA TRP A 55 -19.93 -3.88 -3.94
C TRP A 55 -21.38 -4.08 -3.53
N TRP A 56 -21.74 -5.27 -3.04
CA TRP A 56 -23.10 -5.58 -2.61
C TRP A 56 -23.42 -4.86 -1.31
N ILE A 57 -22.49 -4.86 -0.34
CA ILE A 57 -22.65 -4.14 0.94
C ILE A 57 -22.91 -2.66 0.68
N ILE A 58 -22.09 -2.03 -0.17
CA ILE A 58 -22.24 -0.62 -0.54
C ILE A 58 -23.56 -0.38 -1.29
N ALA A 59 -23.95 -1.26 -2.21
CA ALA A 59 -25.24 -1.17 -2.90
C ALA A 59 -26.44 -1.20 -1.95
N GLN A 60 -26.40 -2.08 -0.93
CA GLN A 60 -27.45 -2.19 0.07
C GLN A 60 -27.54 -0.98 0.99
N LEU A 61 -26.39 -0.40 1.34
CA LEU A 61 -26.34 0.84 2.12
C LEU A 61 -26.90 2.01 1.32
N ALA A 62 -26.48 2.17 0.07
CA ALA A 62 -26.94 3.24 -0.82
C ALA A 62 -28.47 3.20 -1.02
N LYS A 63 -29.04 2.01 -1.26
CA LYS A 63 -30.50 1.83 -1.36
C LYS A 63 -31.25 2.24 -0.10
N ARG A 64 -30.71 1.87 1.08
CA ARG A 64 -31.31 2.25 2.38
C ARG A 64 -31.20 3.75 2.66
N MET A 65 -30.21 4.42 2.08
CA MET A 65 -30.08 5.87 2.10
C MET A 65 -30.99 6.57 1.06
N GLY A 66 -31.74 5.82 0.25
CA GLY A 66 -32.67 6.35 -0.76
C GLY A 66 -32.04 6.65 -2.12
N TYR A 67 -30.86 6.10 -2.42
CA TYR A 67 -30.23 6.25 -3.74
C TYR A 67 -30.65 5.14 -4.71
N ASP A 68 -30.91 5.53 -5.96
CA ASP A 68 -31.16 4.64 -7.09
C ASP A 68 -29.86 4.25 -7.82
N GLY A 69 -29.94 3.26 -8.72
CA GLY A 69 -28.83 2.88 -9.60
C GLY A 69 -27.89 1.81 -9.02
N PHE A 70 -28.27 1.18 -7.92
CA PHE A 70 -27.49 0.14 -7.22
C PHE A 70 -28.11 -1.27 -7.39
N ASP A 71 -28.84 -1.51 -8.48
CA ASP A 71 -29.56 -2.75 -8.78
C ASP A 71 -28.71 -3.83 -9.46
N TRP A 72 -27.40 -3.81 -9.21
CA TRP A 72 -26.46 -4.82 -9.72
C TRP A 72 -26.78 -6.20 -9.15
N LYS A 73 -26.84 -7.20 -10.03
CA LYS A 73 -27.14 -8.58 -9.66
C LYS A 73 -25.88 -9.39 -9.36
N ASN A 74 -24.76 -8.98 -9.93
CA ASN A 74 -23.47 -9.64 -9.80
C ASN A 74 -22.31 -8.67 -10.08
N ALA A 75 -21.08 -9.13 -9.84
CA ALA A 75 -19.87 -8.33 -10.07
C ALA A 75 -19.66 -7.93 -11.55
N ASN A 76 -20.17 -8.70 -12.52
CA ASN A 76 -20.09 -8.34 -13.93
C ASN A 76 -20.91 -7.08 -14.24
N ASP A 77 -22.10 -6.92 -13.64
CA ASP A 77 -22.90 -5.70 -13.82
C ASP A 77 -22.14 -4.46 -13.35
N VAL A 78 -21.48 -4.56 -12.18
CA VAL A 78 -20.62 -3.50 -11.63
C VAL A 78 -19.43 -3.22 -12.56
N ALA A 79 -18.78 -4.26 -13.07
CA ALA A 79 -17.65 -4.14 -13.99
C ALA A 79 -18.06 -3.50 -15.33
N GLU A 80 -19.21 -3.90 -15.88
CA GLU A 80 -19.71 -3.36 -17.14
C GLU A 80 -20.15 -1.90 -17.02
N GLU A 81 -20.77 -1.55 -15.91
CA GLU A 81 -21.08 -0.16 -15.57
C GLU A 81 -19.79 0.66 -15.44
N SER A 82 -18.85 0.20 -14.61
CA SER A 82 -17.61 0.92 -14.34
C SER A 82 -16.68 1.03 -15.57
N SER A 83 -16.84 0.14 -16.55
CA SER A 83 -16.07 0.14 -17.80
C SER A 83 -16.14 1.49 -18.54
N ARG A 84 -17.28 2.18 -18.50
CA ARG A 84 -17.47 3.49 -19.18
C ARG A 84 -16.58 4.58 -18.59
N PHE A 85 -16.30 4.51 -17.29
CA PHE A 85 -15.43 5.43 -16.56
C PHE A 85 -13.95 5.06 -16.70
N SER A 86 -13.64 3.85 -17.18
CA SER A 86 -12.27 3.46 -17.50
C SER A 86 -11.75 4.13 -18.78
N ARG A 87 -12.62 4.66 -19.64
CA ARG A 87 -12.26 5.27 -20.93
C ARG A 87 -11.22 6.38 -20.73
N GLY A 88 -10.17 6.37 -21.54
CA GLY A 88 -9.07 7.32 -21.43
C GLY A 88 -8.15 7.11 -20.21
N ASN A 89 -8.38 6.10 -19.37
CA ASN A 89 -7.44 5.72 -18.31
C ASN A 89 -6.30 4.85 -18.87
N ARG A 90 -5.15 4.83 -18.20
CA ARG A 90 -4.05 3.88 -18.48
C ARG A 90 -4.46 2.41 -18.34
N LYS A 91 -5.53 2.11 -17.60
CA LYS A 91 -6.11 0.76 -17.44
C LYS A 91 -7.45 0.62 -18.18
N ALA A 92 -7.71 1.44 -19.20
CA ALA A 92 -8.98 1.39 -19.92
C ALA A 92 -9.27 -0.02 -20.45
N TYR A 93 -10.48 -0.51 -20.19
CA TYR A 93 -10.92 -1.86 -20.56
C TYR A 93 -12.30 -1.87 -21.23
N HIS A 94 -12.87 -0.69 -21.50
CA HIS A 94 -14.17 -0.55 -22.14
C HIS A 94 -14.29 -1.34 -23.45
N MET A 95 -13.22 -1.42 -24.25
CA MET A 95 -13.24 -2.17 -25.50
C MET A 95 -13.39 -3.69 -25.29
N ILE A 96 -13.00 -4.22 -24.13
CA ILE A 96 -13.27 -5.63 -23.79
C ILE A 96 -14.78 -5.85 -23.69
N LYS A 97 -15.51 -4.93 -23.04
CA LYS A 97 -16.98 -4.98 -22.97
C LYS A 97 -17.61 -4.86 -24.37
N VAL A 98 -17.14 -3.92 -25.17
CA VAL A 98 -17.66 -3.72 -26.54
C VAL A 98 -17.48 -4.98 -27.39
N ALA A 99 -16.31 -5.60 -27.34
CA ALA A 99 -16.06 -6.87 -28.03
C ALA A 99 -16.92 -8.01 -27.47
N ALA A 100 -17.04 -8.10 -26.14
CA ALA A 100 -17.89 -9.10 -25.48
C ALA A 100 -19.34 -9.03 -25.98
N HIS A 101 -19.92 -7.84 -25.99
CA HIS A 101 -21.32 -7.63 -26.40
C HIS A 101 -21.54 -7.92 -27.88
N ARG A 102 -20.55 -7.66 -28.76
CA ARG A 102 -20.60 -8.06 -30.18
C ARG A 102 -20.64 -9.57 -30.37
N GLU A 103 -20.03 -10.32 -29.45
CA GLU A 103 -20.00 -11.77 -29.44
C GLU A 103 -21.16 -12.40 -28.64
N GLY A 104 -22.11 -11.58 -28.14
CA GLY A 104 -23.19 -12.07 -27.28
C GLY A 104 -22.74 -12.54 -25.90
N LYS A 105 -21.58 -12.08 -25.43
CA LYS A 105 -20.96 -12.45 -24.15
C LYS A 105 -20.98 -11.30 -23.15
N THR A 106 -20.89 -11.63 -21.87
CA THR A 106 -20.62 -10.65 -20.82
C THR A 106 -19.14 -10.23 -20.79
N LEU A 107 -18.85 -9.08 -20.18
CA LEU A 107 -17.46 -8.63 -20.00
C LEU A 107 -16.59 -9.69 -19.30
N HIS A 108 -17.09 -10.33 -18.24
CA HIS A 108 -16.38 -11.38 -17.51
C HIS A 108 -16.10 -12.60 -18.39
N GLN A 109 -17.08 -13.06 -19.19
CA GLN A 109 -16.88 -14.17 -20.12
C GLN A 109 -15.75 -13.86 -21.11
N LYS A 110 -15.77 -12.67 -21.71
CA LYS A 110 -14.72 -12.26 -22.66
C LYS A 110 -13.36 -12.12 -21.99
N LEU A 111 -13.31 -11.55 -20.79
CA LEU A 111 -12.05 -11.42 -20.05
C LEU A 111 -11.48 -12.79 -19.64
N GLY A 112 -12.34 -13.77 -19.35
CA GLY A 112 -11.96 -15.13 -19.02
C GLY A 112 -11.24 -15.87 -20.16
N GLU A 113 -11.51 -15.52 -21.43
CA GLU A 113 -10.82 -16.12 -22.60
C GLU A 113 -9.32 -15.83 -22.62
N PHE A 114 -8.87 -14.74 -22.00
CA PHE A 114 -7.45 -14.39 -21.91
C PHE A 114 -6.71 -15.17 -20.82
N GLY A 115 -7.42 -15.96 -20.01
CA GLY A 115 -6.85 -16.74 -18.92
C GLY A 115 -6.01 -15.89 -17.95
N THR A 116 -4.93 -16.49 -17.44
CA THR A 116 -4.00 -15.83 -16.53
C THR A 116 -3.08 -14.82 -17.22
N ASP A 117 -2.93 -14.92 -18.54
CA ASP A 117 -2.17 -13.94 -19.32
C ASP A 117 -2.92 -12.61 -19.39
N GLY A 118 -4.25 -12.63 -19.40
CA GLY A 118 -5.06 -11.40 -19.42
C GLY A 118 -4.70 -10.48 -20.59
N ILE A 119 -4.99 -9.19 -20.43
CA ILE A 119 -4.69 -8.18 -21.45
C ILE A 119 -4.22 -6.86 -20.82
N GLN A 120 -3.21 -6.24 -21.42
CA GLN A 120 -2.59 -5.04 -20.88
C GLN A 120 -3.31 -3.76 -21.31
N GLY A 121 -3.72 -2.94 -20.35
CA GLY A 121 -4.41 -1.68 -20.61
C GLY A 121 -3.49 -0.52 -21.08
N PRO A 122 -4.04 0.48 -21.80
CA PRO A 122 -5.40 0.54 -22.33
C PRO A 122 -5.64 -0.48 -23.45
N VAL A 123 -6.86 -1.03 -23.52
CA VAL A 123 -7.27 -1.99 -24.55
C VAL A 123 -8.03 -1.27 -25.66
N PHE A 124 -7.63 -1.56 -26.90
CA PHE A 124 -8.26 -1.08 -28.12
C PHE A 124 -8.86 -2.26 -28.90
N MET A 125 -9.75 -1.97 -29.82
CA MET A 125 -10.23 -2.92 -30.82
C MET A 125 -9.71 -2.50 -32.18
N LYS A 126 -9.14 -3.43 -32.94
CA LYS A 126 -8.71 -3.22 -34.32
C LYS A 126 -9.91 -3.24 -35.27
N ASP A 127 -9.68 -2.88 -36.52
CA ASP A 127 -10.73 -2.83 -37.56
C ASP A 127 -11.31 -4.22 -37.86
N ASP A 128 -10.51 -5.28 -37.71
CA ASP A 128 -10.93 -6.68 -37.81
C ASP A 128 -11.77 -7.17 -36.60
N GLY A 129 -12.03 -6.30 -35.62
CA GLY A 129 -12.78 -6.62 -34.41
C GLY A 129 -11.96 -7.27 -33.29
N THR A 130 -10.69 -7.60 -33.52
CA THR A 130 -9.83 -8.21 -32.50
C THR A 130 -9.34 -7.19 -31.47
N LEU A 131 -9.15 -7.65 -30.23
CA LEU A 131 -8.67 -6.81 -29.13
C LEU A 131 -7.14 -6.68 -29.15
N MET A 132 -6.65 -5.48 -28.89
CA MET A 132 -5.23 -5.15 -28.82
C MET A 132 -4.92 -4.43 -27.51
N GLY A 133 -4.05 -5.03 -26.68
CA GLY A 133 -3.51 -4.39 -25.49
C GLY A 133 -2.39 -3.39 -25.80
N THR A 134 -1.96 -2.65 -24.78
CA THR A 134 -0.92 -1.62 -24.88
C THR A 134 0.29 -1.96 -24.03
N LYS A 135 1.37 -2.45 -24.68
CA LYS A 135 2.62 -2.88 -24.03
C LYS A 135 3.36 -1.74 -23.31
N ARG A 136 3.39 -0.54 -23.91
CA ARG A 136 4.06 0.64 -23.34
C ARG A 136 3.17 1.87 -23.50
N LEU A 137 3.27 2.78 -22.54
CA LEU A 137 2.73 4.13 -22.64
C LEU A 137 3.85 5.07 -23.09
N HIS A 138 3.47 6.23 -23.61
CA HIS A 138 4.40 7.26 -24.09
C HIS A 138 5.27 6.77 -25.26
N ASP A 139 4.71 5.90 -26.10
CA ASP A 139 5.40 5.30 -27.23
C ASP A 139 5.28 6.21 -28.46
N THR A 140 6.33 7.01 -28.71
CA THR A 140 6.36 7.97 -29.83
C THR A 140 6.43 7.28 -31.20
N GLN A 141 6.70 5.98 -31.25
CA GLN A 141 6.70 5.19 -32.48
C GLN A 141 5.34 4.54 -32.77
N LYS A 142 4.39 4.63 -31.84
CA LYS A 142 3.06 4.07 -32.04
C LYS A 142 2.29 4.89 -33.07
N THR A 143 2.04 4.30 -34.22
CA THR A 143 1.14 4.85 -35.24
C THR A 143 -0.30 4.80 -34.75
N LEU A 144 -0.99 5.93 -34.86
CA LEU A 144 -2.42 6.03 -34.64
C LEU A 144 -3.13 6.06 -36.01
N PRO A 145 -4.37 5.58 -36.12
CA PRO A 145 -5.12 5.69 -37.37
C PRO A 145 -5.24 7.15 -37.82
N GLU A 146 -5.05 7.42 -39.11
CA GLU A 146 -5.10 8.77 -39.67
C GLU A 146 -6.47 9.44 -39.51
N THR A 147 -7.54 8.64 -39.57
CA THR A 147 -8.92 9.07 -39.35
C THR A 147 -9.30 9.23 -37.88
N GLY A 148 -8.34 9.04 -36.97
CA GLY A 148 -8.58 9.06 -35.52
C GLY A 148 -9.17 7.76 -34.98
N PRO A 149 -9.52 7.71 -33.69
CA PRO A 149 -10.07 6.50 -33.09
C PRO A 149 -11.45 6.16 -33.67
N ALA A 150 -11.60 4.94 -34.19
CA ALA A 150 -12.88 4.44 -34.70
C ALA A 150 -13.76 3.81 -33.59
N GLY A 151 -15.07 4.02 -33.70
CA GLY A 151 -16.06 3.45 -32.78
C GLY A 151 -15.90 3.91 -31.33
N ALA A 152 -15.89 2.97 -30.39
CA ALA A 152 -15.75 3.26 -28.96
C ALA A 152 -14.28 3.33 -28.49
N ASN A 153 -13.31 3.19 -29.39
CA ASN A 153 -11.90 3.35 -29.04
C ASN A 153 -11.65 4.75 -28.49
N MET A 154 -10.88 4.84 -27.40
CA MET A 154 -10.49 6.11 -26.81
C MET A 154 -8.98 6.16 -26.68
N VAL A 155 -8.32 6.83 -27.62
CA VAL A 155 -6.88 7.07 -27.58
C VAL A 155 -6.63 8.36 -26.82
N ASN A 156 -5.81 8.29 -25.78
CA ASN A 156 -5.34 9.47 -25.08
C ASN A 156 -3.88 9.77 -25.44
N LYS A 157 -3.45 10.97 -25.07
CA LYS A 157 -2.07 11.44 -25.22
C LYS A 157 -1.05 10.51 -24.58
N LYS A 158 -1.37 9.88 -23.44
CA LYS A 158 -0.49 8.95 -22.71
C LYS A 158 -0.10 7.74 -23.54
N THR A 159 -0.81 7.43 -24.62
CA THR A 159 -0.46 6.33 -25.51
C THR A 159 0.80 6.62 -26.32
N THR A 160 1.02 7.89 -26.72
CA THR A 160 2.13 8.30 -27.62
C THR A 160 3.07 9.34 -27.01
N HIS A 161 2.62 10.13 -26.04
CA HIS A 161 3.30 11.29 -25.46
C HIS A 161 3.11 11.38 -23.95
N PHE A 162 3.88 12.22 -23.27
CA PHE A 162 3.70 12.46 -21.83
C PHE A 162 2.36 13.15 -21.52
N ASN A 163 1.86 12.96 -20.28
CA ASN A 163 0.62 13.59 -19.80
C ASN A 163 0.82 15.05 -19.39
N SER A 164 1.47 15.84 -20.24
CA SER A 164 1.63 17.28 -20.07
C SER A 164 0.86 18.03 -21.15
N GLN A 165 0.61 19.32 -20.94
CA GLN A 165 -0.05 20.17 -21.94
C GLN A 165 0.67 20.11 -23.30
N THR A 166 2.01 20.17 -23.29
CA THR A 166 2.84 20.10 -24.51
C THR A 166 3.08 18.67 -25.01
N GLY A 167 3.00 17.67 -24.13
CA GLY A 167 3.27 16.26 -24.47
C GLY A 167 4.72 15.85 -24.29
N LYS A 168 5.54 16.81 -23.88
CA LYS A 168 6.94 16.60 -23.53
C LYS A 168 7.05 16.24 -22.06
N CYS A 169 8.15 15.60 -21.68
CA CYS A 169 8.47 15.38 -20.29
C CYS A 169 8.70 16.75 -19.60
N ASN A 170 8.06 16.97 -18.46
CA ASN A 170 8.33 18.14 -17.62
C ASN A 170 9.46 17.78 -16.65
N ILE A 171 10.64 18.35 -16.85
CA ILE A 171 11.76 18.19 -15.90
C ILE A 171 11.46 19.05 -14.68
N GLN A 172 11.30 18.41 -13.52
CA GLN A 172 11.01 19.09 -12.26
C GLN A 172 12.32 19.41 -11.53
N LYS A 173 12.53 20.69 -11.17
CA LYS A 173 13.66 21.09 -10.32
C LYS A 173 13.26 20.97 -8.84
N ALA A 174 13.59 19.85 -8.22
CA ALA A 174 13.37 19.63 -6.79
C ALA A 174 14.56 20.17 -5.97
N ARG A 175 14.41 21.36 -5.36
CA ARG A 175 15.46 21.92 -4.50
C ARG A 175 15.46 21.23 -3.15
N TRP A 176 16.63 20.78 -2.68
CA TRP A 176 16.77 20.14 -1.35
C TRP A 176 16.23 21.01 -0.21
N SER A 177 16.38 22.34 -0.31
CA SER A 177 15.88 23.31 0.67
C SER A 177 14.37 23.25 0.94
N LEU A 178 13.59 22.58 0.08
CA LEU A 178 12.15 22.37 0.25
C LEU A 178 11.81 21.26 1.25
N PHE A 179 12.75 20.34 1.49
CA PHE A 179 12.54 19.11 2.28
C PHE A 179 13.53 18.98 3.43
N SER A 180 14.66 19.70 3.34
CA SER A 180 15.80 19.52 4.21
C SER A 180 15.49 19.84 5.66
N ASP A 181 14.57 20.76 5.96
CA ASP A 181 14.37 21.24 7.32
C ASP A 181 13.77 20.18 8.26
N TYR A 182 12.83 19.35 7.77
CA TYR A 182 12.33 18.19 8.50
C TYR A 182 13.43 17.15 8.72
N TRP A 183 14.21 16.84 7.68
CA TRP A 183 15.33 15.90 7.79
C TRP A 183 16.42 16.36 8.75
N GLU A 184 16.82 17.63 8.65
CA GLU A 184 17.78 18.28 9.54
C GLU A 184 17.31 18.22 11.00
N TRP A 185 16.04 18.52 11.24
CA TRP A 185 15.48 18.41 12.58
C TRP A 185 15.47 16.96 13.05
N MET A 186 15.06 16.01 12.21
CA MET A 186 15.01 14.59 12.54
C MET A 186 16.39 13.92 12.70
N LYS A 187 17.53 14.60 12.48
CA LYS A 187 18.84 13.96 12.71
C LYS A 187 18.95 13.36 14.12
N PRO A 188 19.46 12.12 14.27
CA PRO A 188 19.72 11.51 15.56
C PRO A 188 20.60 12.38 16.44
N LYS A 189 20.26 12.46 17.73
CA LYS A 189 20.98 13.19 18.77
C LYS A 189 21.41 12.23 19.88
N GLY A 190 22.60 12.45 20.44
CA GLY A 190 23.09 11.63 21.56
C GLY A 190 23.19 10.16 21.19
N ASP A 191 22.39 9.32 21.85
CA ASP A 191 22.35 7.86 21.65
C ASP A 191 21.24 7.39 20.68
N GLU A 192 20.48 8.33 20.10
CA GLU A 192 19.46 8.03 19.10
C GLU A 192 20.08 7.34 17.87
N LEU A 193 19.30 6.48 17.23
CA LEU A 193 19.56 5.88 15.93
C LEU A 193 18.44 6.32 14.97
N TRP A 194 18.72 6.32 13.67
CA TRP A 194 17.67 6.40 12.68
C TRP A 194 16.77 5.17 12.81
N ALA A 195 15.48 5.39 13.06
CA ALA A 195 14.50 4.33 13.14
C ALA A 195 13.71 4.30 11.83
N THR A 196 13.77 3.18 11.13
CA THR A 196 12.97 2.94 9.94
C THR A 196 12.24 1.62 10.05
N SER A 197 11.26 1.43 9.18
CA SER A 197 10.39 0.27 9.22
C SER A 197 10.05 -0.22 7.82
N GLY A 198 9.68 -1.49 7.69
CA GLY A 198 9.34 -2.03 6.38
C GLY A 198 8.64 -3.38 6.43
N ARG A 199 8.65 -4.05 5.28
CA ARG A 199 7.97 -5.34 5.11
C ARG A 199 8.93 -6.48 5.42
N SER A 200 8.37 -7.54 5.98
CA SER A 200 8.95 -8.88 5.94
C SER A 200 8.45 -9.64 4.72
N ASN A 201 9.27 -10.52 4.15
CA ASN A 201 8.87 -11.31 2.98
C ASN A 201 7.70 -12.25 3.28
N GLU A 202 7.71 -12.88 4.45
CA GLU A 202 6.78 -13.97 4.80
C GLU A 202 5.43 -13.47 5.32
N ARG A 203 5.33 -12.19 5.72
CA ARG A 203 4.11 -11.60 6.28
C ARG A 203 3.50 -10.63 5.28
N TRP A 204 2.23 -10.81 4.98
CA TRP A 204 1.44 -9.97 4.10
C TRP A 204 0.74 -8.86 4.87
N GLN A 205 1.12 -7.61 4.58
CA GLN A 205 0.46 -6.41 5.09
C GLN A 205 0.29 -6.49 6.63
N SER A 206 -0.82 -6.05 7.22
CA SER A 206 -1.02 -6.08 8.68
C SER A 206 -1.06 -7.50 9.30
N GLY A 207 -0.81 -8.55 8.51
CA GLY A 207 -0.87 -9.93 8.94
C GLY A 207 -2.29 -10.37 9.32
N PHE A 208 -3.32 -9.70 8.78
CA PHE A 208 -4.72 -10.01 9.09
C PHE A 208 -5.05 -11.48 8.79
N ASP A 209 -4.57 -12.03 7.68
CA ASP A 209 -4.70 -13.47 7.38
C ASP A 209 -3.58 -14.30 8.03
N ASP A 210 -2.34 -13.83 7.91
CA ASP A 210 -1.16 -14.62 8.28
C ASP A 210 -1.03 -14.93 9.77
N ARG A 211 -1.66 -14.14 10.64
CA ARG A 211 -1.76 -14.44 12.08
C ARG A 211 -2.52 -15.72 12.38
N ARG A 212 -3.27 -16.25 11.41
CA ARG A 212 -4.00 -17.52 11.51
C ARG A 212 -3.22 -18.70 10.94
N ARG A 213 -2.03 -18.46 10.37
CA ARG A 213 -1.18 -19.47 9.75
C ARG A 213 -0.06 -19.89 10.72
N PRO A 214 -0.13 -21.11 11.32
CA PRO A 214 0.78 -21.50 12.40
C PRO A 214 2.26 -21.35 12.06
N TYR A 215 2.67 -21.65 10.82
CA TYR A 215 4.07 -21.57 10.40
C TYR A 215 4.62 -20.12 10.32
N ILE A 216 3.77 -19.13 9.98
CA ILE A 216 4.19 -17.72 9.95
C ILE A 216 4.31 -17.19 11.37
N VAL A 217 3.31 -17.48 12.21
CA VAL A 217 3.32 -17.10 13.63
C VAL A 217 4.48 -17.77 14.35
N GLN A 218 4.79 -19.03 14.06
CA GLN A 218 5.94 -19.72 14.63
C GLN A 218 7.27 -19.05 14.23
N ARG A 219 7.41 -18.62 12.97
CA ARG A 219 8.63 -17.95 12.49
C ARG A 219 8.80 -16.54 13.06
N TRP A 220 7.69 -15.83 13.22
CA TRP A 220 7.62 -14.43 13.65
C TRP A 220 6.54 -14.25 14.75
N PRO A 221 6.75 -14.84 15.95
CA PRO A 221 5.79 -14.78 17.05
C PRO A 221 5.75 -13.41 17.72
N GLU A 222 6.78 -12.60 17.52
CA GLU A 222 6.90 -11.23 17.99
C GLU A 222 7.52 -10.35 16.90
N ASN A 223 7.36 -9.04 17.03
CA ASN A 223 8.10 -8.09 16.20
C ASN A 223 9.61 -8.20 16.47
N TYR A 224 10.43 -7.82 15.48
CA TYR A 224 11.87 -7.85 15.56
C TYR A 224 12.50 -6.48 15.30
N VAL A 225 13.73 -6.31 15.81
CA VAL A 225 14.54 -5.11 15.63
C VAL A 225 15.89 -5.51 15.04
N GLU A 226 16.11 -5.19 13.77
CA GLU A 226 17.42 -5.36 13.14
C GLU A 226 18.34 -4.20 13.55
N ILE A 227 19.53 -4.53 14.05
CA ILE A 227 20.53 -3.57 14.55
C ILE A 227 21.94 -3.98 14.12
N HIS A 228 22.77 -2.99 13.78
CA HIS A 228 24.16 -3.22 13.34
C HIS A 228 25.01 -3.78 14.50
N PRO A 229 25.98 -4.69 14.25
CA PRO A 229 26.80 -5.31 15.29
C PRO A 229 27.50 -4.30 16.22
N ASP A 230 28.06 -3.22 15.69
CA ASP A 230 28.71 -2.19 16.52
C ASP A 230 27.72 -1.48 17.45
N ASP A 231 26.53 -1.14 16.95
CA ASP A 231 25.53 -0.41 17.72
C ASP A 231 24.90 -1.29 18.78
N ALA A 232 24.76 -2.59 18.47
CA ALA A 232 24.32 -3.62 19.40
C ALA A 232 25.38 -3.85 20.50
N LYS A 233 26.65 -4.01 20.13
CA LYS A 233 27.77 -4.17 21.05
C LYS A 233 27.89 -2.99 22.02
N ALA A 234 27.77 -1.76 21.52
CA ALA A 234 27.78 -0.55 22.35
C ALA A 234 26.64 -0.51 23.38
N ARG A 235 25.57 -1.29 23.17
CA ARG A 235 24.37 -1.34 24.01
C ARG A 235 24.22 -2.67 24.77
N GLY A 236 25.20 -3.57 24.69
CA GLY A 236 25.14 -4.90 25.30
C GLY A 236 24.00 -5.77 24.77
N ILE A 237 23.62 -5.58 23.49
CA ILE A 237 22.54 -6.30 22.81
C ILE A 237 23.14 -7.43 21.97
N GLU A 238 22.57 -8.62 22.11
CA GLU A 238 22.82 -9.80 21.28
C GLU A 238 21.55 -10.22 20.53
N SER A 239 21.70 -11.03 19.49
CA SER A 239 20.54 -11.62 18.82
C SER A 239 19.72 -12.46 19.80
N GLY A 240 18.40 -12.30 19.75
CA GLY A 240 17.46 -12.94 20.66
C GLY A 240 17.26 -12.21 21.99
N ASP A 241 17.99 -11.12 22.27
CA ASP A 241 17.63 -10.27 23.40
C ASP A 241 16.30 -9.56 23.15
N GLN A 242 15.55 -9.34 24.24
CA GLN A 242 14.38 -8.49 24.21
C GLN A 242 14.84 -7.03 24.31
N VAL A 243 14.41 -6.18 23.37
CA VAL A 243 14.75 -4.76 23.35
C VAL A 243 13.50 -3.88 23.34
N MET A 244 13.67 -2.68 23.89
CA MET A 244 12.70 -1.59 23.79
C MET A 244 13.28 -0.50 22.90
N VAL A 245 12.55 -0.15 21.84
CA VAL A 245 12.84 0.97 20.96
C VAL A 245 11.87 2.09 21.32
N TYR A 246 12.39 3.27 21.64
CA TYR A 246 11.57 4.37 22.13
C TYR A 246 12.05 5.73 21.66
N SER A 247 11.12 6.65 21.55
CA SER A 247 11.36 8.03 21.15
C SER A 247 10.42 8.96 21.89
N ASP A 248 10.93 10.10 22.33
CA ASP A 248 10.15 11.19 22.90
C ASP A 248 10.03 12.40 21.96
N ARG A 249 10.53 12.25 20.73
CA ARG A 249 10.66 13.32 19.74
C ARG A 249 9.94 12.97 18.44
N ILE A 250 8.69 12.51 18.57
CA ILE A 250 7.86 12.10 17.43
C ILE A 250 6.93 13.26 17.06
N PRO A 251 7.21 14.00 15.98
CA PRO A 251 6.43 15.17 15.62
C PRO A 251 5.07 14.76 15.07
N SER A 252 4.03 15.49 15.45
CA SER A 252 2.67 15.34 14.94
C SER A 252 2.09 16.73 14.66
N LEU A 253 1.37 16.89 13.55
CA LEU A 253 0.62 18.11 13.31
C LEU A 253 -0.64 18.12 14.16
N LYS A 254 -0.90 19.24 14.86
CA LYS A 254 -2.13 19.46 15.62
C LYS A 254 -3.31 19.76 14.69
N ASN A 255 -3.05 20.53 13.64
CA ASN A 255 -4.05 20.94 12.66
C ASN A 255 -3.52 20.76 11.24
N VAL A 256 -4.44 20.72 10.28
CA VAL A 256 -4.12 20.77 8.85
C VAL A 256 -3.32 22.04 8.52
N ILE A 257 -2.35 21.91 7.63
CA ILE A 257 -1.57 23.05 7.15
C ILE A 257 -2.51 23.93 6.31
N LYS A 258 -2.74 25.17 6.75
CA LYS A 258 -3.35 26.22 5.93
C LYS A 258 -2.21 27.07 5.38
N GLY A 259 -1.81 26.79 4.14
CA GLY A 259 -0.65 27.44 3.54
C GLY A 259 -1.00 28.81 2.94
N VAL A 260 -0.76 29.88 3.69
CA VAL A 260 -0.94 31.26 3.22
C VAL A 260 0.41 31.86 2.83
N GLU A 261 1.45 31.57 3.61
CA GLU A 261 2.82 32.07 3.43
C GLU A 261 3.82 30.92 3.21
N GLY A 262 5.01 31.24 2.70
CA GLY A 262 6.04 30.24 2.42
C GLY A 262 6.47 29.42 3.64
N SER A 263 6.52 30.06 4.82
CA SER A 263 6.85 29.40 6.09
C SER A 263 5.80 28.40 6.55
N ASP A 264 4.56 28.51 6.09
CA ASP A 264 3.50 27.56 6.44
C ASP A 264 3.78 26.17 5.86
N TYR A 265 4.63 26.08 4.83
CA TYR A 265 4.98 24.82 4.19
C TYR A 265 6.24 24.18 4.77
N SER A 266 7.01 24.90 5.60
CA SER A 266 8.22 24.34 6.23
C SER A 266 7.89 23.71 7.58
N PHE A 267 8.53 22.59 7.89
CA PHE A 267 8.36 21.94 9.19
C PHE A 267 8.77 22.85 10.34
N THR A 268 9.89 23.57 10.16
CA THR A 268 10.39 24.54 11.15
C THR A 268 9.46 25.74 11.33
N GLY A 269 8.76 26.18 10.28
CA GLY A 269 7.73 27.19 10.36
C GLY A 269 6.51 26.70 11.15
N GLN A 270 6.06 25.47 10.88
CA GLN A 270 4.98 24.82 11.62
C GLN A 270 5.32 24.62 13.11
N MET A 271 6.58 24.29 13.43
CA MET A 271 7.08 24.25 14.81
C MET A 271 7.00 25.63 15.48
N LYS A 272 7.49 26.69 14.81
CA LYS A 272 7.48 28.07 15.34
C LYS A 272 6.07 28.60 15.56
N ALA A 273 5.13 28.25 14.69
CA ALA A 273 3.72 28.59 14.81
C ALA A 273 3.00 27.78 15.91
N GLY A 274 3.67 26.83 16.57
CA GLY A 274 3.09 25.99 17.62
C GLY A 274 2.12 24.93 17.11
N ASN A 275 2.10 24.66 15.79
CA ASN A 275 1.21 23.69 15.15
C ASN A 275 1.77 22.26 15.13
N VAL A 276 3.01 22.07 15.60
CA VAL A 276 3.59 20.75 15.83
C VAL A 276 3.57 20.45 17.33
N GLU A 277 3.12 19.26 17.69
CA GLU A 277 3.32 18.67 19.01
C GLU A 277 4.31 17.51 18.95
N LEU A 278 4.99 17.28 20.07
CA LEU A 278 5.85 16.12 20.24
C LEU A 278 5.11 15.06 21.04
N THR A 279 5.09 13.86 20.49
CA THR A 279 4.53 12.67 21.12
C THR A 279 5.66 11.70 21.49
N LYS A 280 5.35 10.79 22.41
CA LYS A 280 6.27 9.73 22.83
C LYS A 280 5.71 8.38 22.43
N ALA A 281 6.57 7.45 22.05
CA ALA A 281 6.19 6.07 21.80
C ALA A 281 7.32 5.13 22.22
N ALA A 282 6.94 3.92 22.59
CA ALA A 282 7.84 2.81 22.81
C ALA A 282 7.21 1.55 22.21
N VAL A 283 8.04 0.74 21.56
CA VAL A 283 7.69 -0.57 21.03
C VAL A 283 8.74 -1.56 21.46
N THR A 284 8.34 -2.80 21.71
CA THR A 284 9.26 -3.88 22.01
C THR A 284 9.45 -4.79 20.81
N GLY A 285 10.58 -5.47 20.79
CA GLY A 285 10.83 -6.53 19.82
C GLY A 285 12.06 -7.33 20.18
N VAL A 286 12.27 -8.40 19.42
CA VAL A 286 13.41 -9.29 19.57
C VAL A 286 14.55 -8.78 18.70
N ALA A 287 15.72 -8.54 19.29
CA ALA A 287 16.88 -8.06 18.56
C ALA A 287 17.40 -9.11 17.57
N ILE A 288 17.71 -8.64 16.36
CA ILE A 288 18.44 -9.40 15.33
C ILE A 288 19.68 -8.58 15.00
N VAL A 289 20.83 -9.03 15.49
CA VAL A 289 22.10 -8.38 15.19
C VAL A 289 22.56 -8.80 13.80
N THR A 290 22.65 -7.84 12.88
CA THR A 290 22.90 -8.12 11.46
C THR A 290 23.74 -7.04 10.79
N ARG A 291 24.66 -7.45 9.91
CA ARG A 291 25.53 -6.55 9.13
C ARG A 291 24.83 -5.84 7.97
N HIS A 292 23.59 -6.21 7.67
CA HIS A 292 22.85 -5.69 6.50
C HIS A 292 22.21 -4.33 6.74
N ILE A 293 22.03 -3.97 8.01
CA ILE A 293 21.59 -2.63 8.40
C ILE A 293 22.82 -1.74 8.57
N LYS A 294 22.75 -0.48 8.14
CA LYS A 294 23.86 0.47 8.31
C LYS A 294 24.04 0.80 9.79
N LYS A 295 25.28 0.99 10.23
CA LYS A 295 25.57 1.59 11.54
C LYS A 295 24.84 2.93 11.68
N GLY A 296 24.26 3.18 12.85
CA GLY A 296 23.42 4.35 13.12
C GLY A 296 21.95 4.18 12.71
N VAL A 297 21.54 2.99 12.24
CA VAL A 297 20.19 2.72 11.74
C VAL A 297 19.64 1.43 12.35
N ILE A 298 18.36 1.43 12.70
CA ILE A 298 17.59 0.24 13.06
C ILE A 298 16.43 0.04 12.11
N TYR A 299 16.02 -1.20 11.94
CA TYR A 299 14.88 -1.59 11.12
C TYR A 299 13.90 -2.46 11.89
N MET A 300 12.60 -2.21 11.69
CA MET A 300 11.53 -3.00 12.29
C MET A 300 10.47 -3.40 11.26
N ASP A 301 9.81 -4.53 11.49
CA ASP A 301 8.63 -4.93 10.73
C ASP A 301 7.42 -4.09 11.15
N PHE A 302 6.88 -3.23 10.28
CA PHE A 302 5.65 -2.49 10.60
C PHE A 302 4.38 -3.33 10.40
N LEU A 303 4.55 -4.57 9.95
CA LEU A 303 3.48 -5.50 9.65
C LEU A 303 2.99 -6.27 10.88
N HIS A 304 3.64 -6.12 12.04
CA HIS A 304 3.24 -6.75 13.30
C HIS A 304 2.31 -5.82 14.13
N PRO A 305 1.00 -6.12 14.25
CA PRO A 305 0.03 -5.26 14.92
C PRO A 305 0.29 -4.92 16.39
N GLU A 306 0.81 -5.87 17.17
CA GLU A 306 0.93 -5.71 18.62
C GLU A 306 2.03 -4.71 19.04
N GLN A 307 3.06 -4.57 18.21
CA GLN A 307 4.19 -3.69 18.46
C GLN A 307 4.41 -2.84 17.21
N PRO A 308 3.51 -1.87 16.93
CA PRO A 308 3.46 -1.20 15.65
C PRO A 308 4.66 -0.27 15.48
N ALA A 309 5.66 -0.68 14.69
CA ALA A 309 6.88 0.09 14.46
C ALA A 309 6.62 1.53 13.98
N ASN A 310 5.54 1.73 13.20
CA ASN A 310 5.14 3.07 12.72
C ASN A 310 4.76 4.03 13.85
N ALA A 311 4.55 3.56 15.09
CA ALA A 311 4.33 4.43 16.24
C ALA A 311 5.54 5.33 16.54
N LEU A 312 6.74 4.95 16.09
CA LEU A 312 7.98 5.72 16.22
C LEU A 312 8.21 6.75 15.09
N GLU A 313 7.35 6.77 14.07
CA GLU A 313 7.50 7.62 12.89
C GLU A 313 6.70 8.93 13.05
N GLY A 314 7.22 10.02 12.50
CA GLY A 314 6.56 11.32 12.54
C GLY A 314 5.23 11.34 11.76
N ARG A 315 4.22 11.99 12.32
CA ARG A 315 2.89 12.20 11.72
C ARG A 315 2.81 13.57 11.02
N VAL A 316 3.88 13.87 10.28
CA VAL A 316 4.00 15.10 9.49
C VAL A 316 4.01 14.68 8.02
N PRO A 317 2.95 14.99 7.25
CA PRO A 317 2.93 14.74 5.82
C PRO A 317 3.87 15.70 5.11
N ASP A 318 4.48 15.22 4.02
CA ASP A 318 5.13 16.05 3.03
C ASP A 318 4.11 17.06 2.46
N TRP A 319 4.46 18.33 2.47
CA TRP A 319 3.53 19.42 2.14
C TRP A 319 3.16 19.48 0.66
N ILE A 320 3.95 18.84 -0.23
CA ILE A 320 3.66 18.77 -1.67
C ILE A 320 2.70 17.61 -1.95
N SER A 321 3.01 16.42 -1.44
CA SER A 321 2.31 15.19 -1.81
C SER A 321 1.23 14.76 -0.81
N GLY A 322 1.23 15.32 0.40
CA GLY A 322 0.36 14.90 1.50
C GLY A 322 0.72 13.54 2.10
N ASN A 323 1.82 12.92 1.65
CA ASN A 323 2.23 11.60 2.13
C ASN A 323 3.06 11.69 3.40
N TYR A 324 2.82 10.79 4.35
CA TYR A 324 3.63 10.70 5.57
C TYR A 324 5.03 10.15 5.30
N ASN A 325 6.00 10.71 6.03
CA ASN A 325 7.40 10.32 5.98
C ASN A 325 7.69 9.11 6.90
N TYR A 326 7.05 7.97 6.64
CA TYR A 326 7.19 6.71 7.42
C TYR A 326 8.56 6.03 7.38
N LYS A 327 9.61 6.71 6.92
CA LYS A 327 10.97 6.14 6.80
C LYS A 327 12.00 6.99 7.52
N LEU A 328 11.53 8.00 8.24
CA LEU A 328 12.32 9.03 8.88
C LEU A 328 11.84 9.17 10.33
N GLY A 329 12.12 8.14 11.13
CA GLY A 329 12.00 8.16 12.58
C GLY A 329 13.37 8.27 13.25
N VAL A 330 13.36 8.63 14.53
CA VAL A 330 14.52 8.49 15.41
C VAL A 330 14.09 7.83 16.70
N ALA A 331 14.93 6.96 17.24
CA ALA A 331 14.67 6.29 18.49
C ALA A 331 15.98 5.85 19.17
N SER A 332 15.96 5.79 20.48
CA SER A 332 16.97 5.09 21.28
C SER A 332 16.54 3.64 21.48
N VAL A 333 17.52 2.76 21.68
CA VAL A 333 17.30 1.32 21.87
C VAL A 333 18.00 0.87 23.13
N ARG A 334 17.29 0.11 23.97
CA ARG A 334 17.88 -0.53 25.16
C ARG A 334 17.46 -1.98 25.29
N LYS A 335 18.36 -2.79 25.84
CA LYS A 335 18.04 -4.16 26.28
C LYS A 335 17.13 -4.12 27.50
N ILE A 336 16.09 -4.96 27.49
CA ILE A 336 15.18 -5.13 28.63
C ILE A 336 15.16 -6.56 29.18
N GLY A 337 15.85 -7.50 28.53
CA GLY A 337 16.01 -8.87 29.00
C GLY A 337 16.44 -9.83 27.90
N GLU A 338 16.40 -11.13 28.17
CA GLU A 338 16.44 -12.17 27.14
C GLU A 338 15.02 -12.46 26.66
N SER A 339 14.80 -12.59 25.35
CA SER A 339 13.49 -13.06 24.87
C SER A 339 13.31 -14.56 25.17
N ALA A 340 12.06 -15.02 25.18
CA ALA A 340 11.74 -16.45 25.28
C ALA A 340 12.33 -17.29 24.12
N TYR A 341 12.78 -16.64 23.04
CA TYR A 341 13.25 -17.29 21.83
C TYR A 341 14.79 -17.37 21.76
N LYS A 342 15.52 -16.63 22.60
CA LYS A 342 17.00 -16.53 22.53
C LYS A 342 17.70 -17.89 22.53
N LYS A 343 17.18 -18.83 23.33
CA LYS A 343 17.75 -20.18 23.53
C LYS A 343 16.89 -21.28 22.89
N SER A 344 15.88 -20.90 22.11
CA SER A 344 14.95 -21.83 21.46
C SER A 344 15.24 -21.95 19.97
N PHE A 345 15.34 -23.18 19.49
CA PHE A 345 15.46 -23.47 18.05
C PHE A 345 14.11 -23.74 17.37
N ARG A 346 13.00 -23.59 18.11
CA ARG A 346 11.65 -23.99 17.64
C ARG A 346 10.85 -22.87 16.96
N SER A 347 11.27 -21.61 17.08
CA SER A 347 10.49 -20.46 16.58
C SER A 347 11.34 -19.48 15.77
N MET A 348 11.94 -18.49 16.43
CA MET A 348 12.71 -17.43 15.76
C MET A 348 14.12 -17.89 15.46
N SER A 349 14.46 -17.94 14.17
CA SER A 349 15.86 -18.04 13.74
C SER A 349 16.46 -16.65 13.62
N PHE A 350 17.64 -16.47 14.21
CA PHE A 350 18.48 -15.27 14.12
C PHE A 350 19.59 -15.41 13.09
N ALA A 351 19.56 -16.47 12.27
CA ALA A 351 20.48 -16.62 11.17
C ALA A 351 20.31 -15.46 10.16
N PRO A 352 21.38 -15.07 9.45
CA PRO A 352 21.31 -14.04 8.43
C PRO A 352 20.26 -14.36 7.35
N ARG A 353 19.61 -13.31 6.83
CA ARG A 353 18.55 -13.39 5.81
C ARG A 353 18.98 -12.84 4.45
N ASP A 354 20.27 -12.59 4.26
CA ASP A 354 20.82 -12.17 2.97
C ASP A 354 20.57 -13.23 1.90
N ILE A 355 20.12 -12.77 0.74
CA ILE A 355 20.19 -13.56 -0.50
C ILE A 355 21.65 -13.52 -0.93
N VAL A 356 22.34 -14.65 -0.80
CA VAL A 356 23.71 -14.85 -1.31
C VAL A 356 23.68 -15.03 -2.81
#